data_AF-A0A6V7JC55-F1
#
_entry.id   AF-A0A6V7JC55-F1
#
_cell.length_a   1.000
_cell.length_b   1.000
_cell.length_c   1.000
_cell.angle_alpha   90.00
_cell.angle_beta   90.00
_cell.angle_gamma   90.00
#
_symmetry.space_group_name_H-M   'P 1'
#
loop_
_entity.id
_entity.type
_entity.pdbx_description
1 polymer ?
#
loop_
_entity_poly.entity_id
_entity_poly.type
_entity_poly.pdbx_seq_one_letter_code
_entity_poly.pdbx_strand_id
1 'polypeptide(L)' 'DMDHWAGLTKDERHFLSHVLAFFAASDGIVNENLVERFSQEVQITEARCFYGFQVAIENIHSEMYSVLIDTYISNRAE' A
#
# COMPACT_ATOMS: atom_id res chain seq x y z
N ASP A 1 -13.82 -5.15 -12.77
CA ASP A 1 -13.34 -3.95 -12.06
C ASP A 1 -13.24 -2.69 -12.92
N MET A 2 -12.62 -2.72 -14.10
CA MET A 2 -12.62 -1.54 -14.99
C MET A 2 -14.04 -1.04 -15.36
N ASP A 3 -14.98 -1.95 -15.59
CA ASP A 3 -16.38 -1.58 -15.84
C ASP A 3 -17.04 -0.93 -14.62
N HIS A 4 -16.69 -1.38 -13.41
CA HIS A 4 -17.16 -0.75 -12.17
C HIS A 4 -16.53 0.63 -11.98
N TRP A 5 -15.23 0.78 -12.25
CA TRP A 5 -14.51 2.05 -12.21
C TRP A 5 -15.11 3.08 -13.19
N ALA A 6 -15.45 2.65 -14.40
CA ALA A 6 -16.14 3.48 -15.39
C ALA A 6 -17.56 3.88 -14.94
N GLY A 7 -18.23 3.01 -14.19
CA GLY A 7 -19.57 3.26 -13.63
C GLY A 7 -19.62 4.25 -12.47
N LEU A 8 -18.48 4.58 -11.86
CA LEU A 8 -18.41 5.54 -10.74
C LEU A 8 -18.64 6.98 -11.19
N THR A 9 -19.06 7.83 -10.26
CA THR A 9 -19.08 9.29 -10.44
C THR A 9 -17.65 9.86 -10.43
N LYS A 10 -17.51 11.12 -10.87
CA LYS A 10 -16.22 11.81 -10.84
C LYS A 10 -15.68 11.96 -9.41
N ASP A 11 -16.55 12.26 -8.46
CA ASP A 11 -16.18 12.48 -7.06
C ASP A 11 -15.74 11.18 -6.39
N GLU A 12 -16.42 10.06 -6.67
CA GLU A 12 -16.02 8.73 -6.18
C GLU A 12 -14.67 8.31 -6.73
N ARG A 13 -14.42 8.49 -8.04
CA ARG A 13 -13.11 8.22 -8.64
C ARG A 13 -12.03 9.09 -8.00
N HIS A 14 -12.29 10.39 -7.86
CA HIS A 14 -11.34 11.32 -7.26
C HIS A 14 -10.98 10.93 -5.82
N PHE A 15 -11.99 10.58 -5.02
CA PHE A 15 -11.81 10.10 -3.65
C PHE A 15 -10.97 8.82 -3.61
N LEU A 16 -11.34 7.81 -4.39
CA LEU A 16 -10.62 6.52 -4.41
C LEU A 16 -9.18 6.67 -4.93
N SER A 17 -8.94 7.51 -5.94
CA SER A 17 -7.58 7.80 -6.41
C SER A 17 -6.70 8.40 -5.30
N HIS A 18 -7.23 9.32 -4.49
CA HIS A 18 -6.48 9.89 -3.37
C HIS A 18 -6.23 8.87 -2.27
N VAL A 19 -7.21 8.03 -1.95
CA VAL A 19 -7.06 6.96 -0.97
C VAL A 19 -5.99 5.96 -1.42
N LEU A 20 -6.01 5.55 -2.69
CA LEU A 20 -5.00 4.65 -3.25
C LEU A 20 -3.60 5.28 -3.23
N ALA A 21 -3.48 6.55 -3.60
CA ALA A 21 -2.20 7.28 -3.56
C ALA A 21 -1.64 7.39 -2.13
N PHE A 22 -2.52 7.65 -1.14
CA PHE A 22 -2.13 7.66 0.27
C PHE A 22 -1.60 6.31 0.73
N PHE A 23 -2.28 5.21 0.41
CA PHE A 23 -1.84 3.88 0.81
C PHE A 23 -0.54 3.45 0.12
N ALA A 24 -0.41 3.69 -1.19
CA ALA A 24 0.80 3.37 -1.93
C ALA A 24 2.06 4.06 -1.35
N ALA A 25 1.92 5.28 -0.82
CA ALA A 25 3.01 5.97 -0.14
C ALA A 25 3.23 5.50 1.30
N SER A 26 2.16 5.13 2.01
CA SER A 26 2.20 4.80 3.44
C SER A 26 2.93 3.49 3.72
N ASP A 27 2.80 2.48 2.86
CA ASP A 27 3.42 1.16 3.08
C ASP A 27 4.95 1.24 3.19
N GLY A 28 5.58 2.16 2.43
CA GLY A 28 7.02 2.42 2.52
C GLY A 28 7.44 2.95 3.90
N ILE A 29 6.67 3.89 4.46
CA ILE A 29 6.91 4.47 5.79
C ILE A 29 6.73 3.41 6.89
N VAL A 30 5.72 2.55 6.75
CA VAL A 30 5.48 1.44 7.69
C VAL A 30 6.64 0.45 7.64
N ASN A 31 7.10 0.07 6.45
CA ASN A 31 8.23 -0.83 6.28
C ASN A 31 9.53 -0.27 6.86
N GLU A 32 9.82 1.01 6.64
CA GLU A 32 10.99 1.68 7.21
C GLU A 32 11.00 1.55 8.74
N ASN A 33 9.86 1.84 9.40
CA ASN A 33 9.76 1.70 10.85
C ASN A 33 9.86 0.23 11.33
N LEU A 34 9.27 -0.73 10.60
CA LEU A 34 9.37 -2.15 10.97
C LEU A 34 10.80 -2.67 10.89
N VAL A 35 11.53 -2.32 9.82
CA VAL A 35 12.89 -2.80 9.56
C VAL A 35 13.92 -2.08 10.42
N GLU A 36 13.88 -0.75 10.49
CA GLU A 36 14.92 0.03 11.17
C GLU A 36 14.72 0.11 12.68
N ARG A 37 13.46 0.00 13.15
CA ARG A 37 13.14 0.15 14.57
C ARG A 37 12.61 -1.12 15.19
N PHE A 38 11.38 -1.54 14.89
CA PHE A 38 10.72 -2.59 15.68
C PHE A 38 11.45 -3.94 15.63
N SER A 39 11.93 -4.35 14.45
CA SER A 39 12.69 -5.61 14.32
C SER A 39 14.08 -5.57 14.96
N GLN A 40 14.64 -4.37 15.19
CA GLN A 40 15.93 -4.16 15.85
C GLN A 40 15.79 -4.01 17.36
N GLU A 41 14.77 -3.30 17.83
CA GLU A 41 14.50 -3.01 19.24
C GLU A 41 13.98 -4.27 19.97
N VAL A 42 13.08 -5.03 19.35
CA VAL A 42 12.45 -6.21 19.98
C VAL A 42 13.34 -7.43 19.86
N GLN A 43 13.74 -8.01 21.00
CA GLN A 43 14.65 -9.17 21.05
C GLN A 43 13.93 -10.52 21.09
N ILE A 44 12.62 -10.55 21.32
CA ILE A 44 11.84 -11.79 21.39
C ILE A 44 11.74 -12.40 19.99
N THR A 45 12.23 -13.62 19.82
CA THR A 45 12.34 -14.29 18.52
C THR A 45 11.00 -14.42 17.82
N GLU A 46 9.95 -14.82 18.52
CA GLU A 46 8.60 -15.00 17.97
C GLU A 46 8.06 -13.68 17.41
N ALA A 47 8.31 -12.56 18.11
CA ALA A 47 7.94 -11.24 17.63
C ALA A 47 8.75 -10.82 16.40
N ARG A 48 10.04 -11.17 16.34
CA ARG A 48 10.87 -10.92 15.14
C ARG A 48 10.42 -11.75 13.94
N CYS A 49 10.00 -13.00 14.14
CA CYS A 49 9.40 -13.82 13.09
C CYS A 49 8.11 -13.17 12.57
N PHE A 50 7.27 -12.64 13.48
CA PHE A 50 6.07 -11.91 13.10
C PHE A 50 6.40 -10.65 12.28
N TYR A 51 7.32 -9.82 12.75
CA TYR A 51 7.73 -8.62 12.00
C TYR A 51 8.35 -8.94 10.64
N GLY A 52 9.13 -10.02 10.53
CA GLY A 52 9.66 -10.47 9.24
C GLY A 52 8.56 -10.84 8.25
N PHE A 53 7.51 -11.53 8.71
CA PHE A 53 6.35 -11.84 7.87
C PHE A 53 5.53 -10.59 7.55
N GLN A 54 5.37 -9.68 8.53
CA GLN A 54 4.67 -8.42 8.32
C GLN A 54 5.34 -7.59 7.22
N VAL A 55 6.67 -7.42 7.26
CA VAL A 55 7.42 -6.70 6.20
C VAL A 55 7.20 -7.33 4.83
N ALA A 56 7.18 -8.67 4.73
CA ALA A 56 6.90 -9.34 3.47
C ALA A 56 5.49 -9.05 2.95
N ILE A 57 4.49 -9.05 3.84
CA ILE A 57 3.09 -8.73 3.49
C ILE A 57 2.95 -7.25 3.10
N GLU A 58 3.60 -6.32 3.79
CA GLU A 58 3.55 -4.89 3.42
C GLU A 58 4.19 -4.63 2.05
N ASN A 59 5.22 -5.40 1.66
CA ASN A 59 5.76 -5.33 0.28
C ASN A 59 4.72 -5.81 -0.76
N ILE A 60 3.96 -6.86 -0.45
CA ILE A 60 2.87 -7.33 -1.32
C ILE A 60 1.74 -6.29 -1.38
N HIS A 61 1.43 -5.62 -0.28
CA HIS A 61 0.46 -4.51 -0.26
C HIS A 61 0.92 -3.37 -1.18
N SER A 62 2.20 -2.98 -1.09
CA SER A 62 2.76 -1.92 -1.93
C SER A 62 2.67 -2.26 -3.43
N GLU A 63 2.95 -3.52 -3.80
CA GLU A 63 2.75 -4.01 -5.16
C GLU A 63 1.28 -3.99 -5.57
N MET A 64 0.38 -4.48 -4.70
CA MET A 64 -1.05 -4.51 -4.96
C MET A 64 -1.60 -3.11 -5.25
N TYR A 65 -1.28 -2.11 -4.42
CA TYR A 65 -1.72 -0.74 -4.65
C TYR A 65 -1.13 -0.14 -5.93
N SER A 66 0.13 -0.45 -6.24
CA SER A 66 0.76 -0.02 -7.50
C SER A 66 0.01 -0.59 -8.72
N VAL A 67 -0.36 -1.87 -8.68
CA VAL A 67 -1.16 -2.53 -9.73
C VAL A 67 -2.55 -1.90 -9.85
N LEU A 68 -3.22 -1.62 -8.73
CA LEU A 68 -4.54 -0.96 -8.76
C LEU A 68 -4.46 0.46 -9.33
N ILE A 69 -3.42 1.22 -8.96
CA ILE A 69 -3.18 2.57 -9.50
C ILE A 69 -2.94 2.50 -11.01
N ASP A 70 -2.05 1.63 -11.49
CA ASP A 70 -1.79 1.48 -12.92
C ASP A 70 -3.04 1.00 -13.70
N THR A 71 -3.87 0.18 -13.06
CA THR A 71 -5.11 -0.34 -13.66
C THR A 71 -6.18 0.75 -13.79
N TYR A 72 -6.43 1.52 -12.73
CA TYR A 72 -7.56 2.47 -12.69
C TYR A 72 -7.19 3.90 -13.13
N ILE A 73 -5.92 4.30 -12.99
CA ILE A 73 -5.45 5.66 -13.24
C ILE A 73 -4.56 5.68 -14.48
N SER A 74 -5.19 5.57 -15.66
CA SER A 74 -4.48 5.42 -16.94
C SER A 74 -3.88 6.73 -17.49
N ASN A 75 -4.24 7.89 -16.93
CA ASN A 75 -3.74 9.20 -17.36
C ASN A 75 -2.84 9.80 -16.27
N ARG A 76 -1.52 9.79 -16.49
CA ARG A 76 -0.51 10.39 -15.58
C ARG A 76 -0.52 11.94 -15.58
N ALA A 77 -1.59 12.58 -16.04
CA ALA A 77 -1.63 14.00 -16.42
C ALA A 77 -2.75 14.82 -15.75
N GLU A 78 -3.37 14.34 -14.68
CA GLU A 78 -4.14 15.18 -13.74
C GLU A 78 -3.55 15.07 -12.33
#